data_AF-A0A238XKI3-F1
#
_entry.id   AF-A0A238XKI3-F1
#
_cell.length_a   1.000
_cell.length_b   1.000
_cell.length_c   1.000
_cell.angle_alpha   90.00
_cell.angle_beta   90.00
_cell.angle_gamma   90.00
#
_symmetry.space_group_name_H-M   'P 1'
#
loop_
_entity.id
_entity.type
_entity.pdbx_description
1 polymer ?
#
loop_
_entity_poly.entity_id
_entity_poly.type
_entity_poly.pdbx_seq_one_letter_code
_entity_poly.pdbx_strand_id
1 'polypeptide(L)'
;MINTNLKFWRRELALTQAQMAEKLGIKRSLVGAYEEGRAEPKLATLVNMARLFGITLDSLVTTDFSKKKNAKAALQLQAQTVTSTDVVTTRPGNNNLRILALTVDKEQNENIELVPQKAAAGYLNGYADPEYLEELPKFRLPMLSTTGTYRAFEIAGDSMLPIASGTVIVGRYIDDWMSIKDGTPCIVVSSKEGIVFKRVFNRLKDAAMLALHSDNPVYSPYEIDVEDVVEIWEAKAYISSTFPIADLSLNRLASIVLDLQQQVSTMKKV
;
A
#
# COMPACT_ATOMS: atom_id res chain seq x y z
N MET A 1 -0.23 -26.37 27.67
CA MET A 1 -0.23 -25.13 26.87
C MET A 1 -1.65 -24.56 26.74
N ILE A 2 -2.62 -25.35 26.28
CA ILE A 2 -4.03 -24.94 26.23
C ILE A 2 -4.59 -24.59 27.61
N ASN A 3 -4.26 -25.38 28.63
CA ASN A 3 -4.68 -25.18 30.02
C ASN A 3 -4.19 -23.85 30.62
N THR A 4 -2.94 -23.47 30.34
CA THR A 4 -2.34 -22.20 30.80
C THR A 4 -2.94 -21.00 30.07
N ASN A 5 -3.19 -21.14 28.77
CA ASN A 5 -3.86 -20.12 27.96
C ASN A 5 -5.31 -19.90 28.41
N LEU A 6 -6.02 -20.97 28.76
CA LEU A 6 -7.40 -20.89 29.25
C LEU A 6 -7.50 -20.08 30.53
N LYS A 7 -6.61 -20.38 31.49
CA LYS A 7 -6.53 -19.68 32.77
C LYS A 7 -6.11 -18.22 32.60
N PHE A 8 -5.24 -17.94 31.62
CA PHE A 8 -4.82 -16.60 31.26
C PHE A 8 -6.02 -15.77 30.74
N TRP A 9 -6.69 -16.23 29.69
CA TRP A 9 -7.81 -15.50 29.08
C TRP A 9 -9.00 -15.34 30.01
N ARG A 10 -9.25 -16.32 30.89
CA ARG A 10 -10.28 -16.18 31.93
C ARG A 10 -9.97 -15.01 32.88
N ARG A 11 -8.71 -14.84 33.28
CA ARG A 11 -8.28 -13.74 34.15
C ARG A 11 -8.31 -12.40 33.43
N GLU A 12 -7.91 -12.37 32.17
CA GLU A 12 -7.94 -11.16 31.33
C GLU A 12 -9.37 -10.62 31.16
N LEU A 13 -10.34 -11.53 30.95
CA LEU A 13 -11.76 -11.18 30.84
C LEU A 13 -12.47 -11.05 32.21
N ALA A 14 -11.73 -11.13 33.33
CA ALA A 14 -12.25 -11.07 34.69
C ALA A 14 -13.41 -12.06 34.99
N LEU A 15 -13.41 -13.24 34.37
CA LEU A 15 -14.48 -14.24 34.53
C LEU A 15 -14.17 -15.23 35.67
N THR A 16 -15.21 -15.62 36.41
CA THR A 16 -15.14 -16.81 37.27
C THR A 16 -15.21 -18.09 36.44
N GLN A 17 -14.75 -19.22 36.98
CA GLN A 17 -14.88 -20.52 36.29
C GLN A 17 -16.34 -20.87 35.98
N ALA A 18 -17.29 -20.44 36.82
CA ALA A 18 -18.72 -20.64 36.59
C ALA A 18 -19.24 -19.80 35.41
N GLN A 19 -18.91 -18.51 35.37
CA GLN A 19 -19.31 -17.60 34.29
C GLN A 19 -18.69 -17.97 32.94
N MET A 20 -17.43 -18.44 32.97
CA MET A 20 -16.78 -18.94 31.77
C MET A 20 -17.44 -20.22 31.26
N ALA A 21 -17.83 -21.12 32.16
CA ALA A 21 -18.53 -22.35 31.80
C ALA A 21 -19.89 -22.05 31.15
N GLU A 22 -20.63 -21.09 31.72
CA GLU A 22 -21.89 -20.59 31.17
C GLU A 22 -21.72 -20.01 29.76
N LYS A 23 -20.74 -19.11 29.57
CA LYS A 23 -20.44 -18.51 28.26
C LYS A 23 -19.98 -19.53 27.19
N LEU A 24 -19.36 -20.63 27.62
CA LEU A 24 -18.90 -21.70 26.74
C LEU A 24 -19.95 -22.81 26.52
N GLY A 25 -21.07 -22.77 27.24
CA GLY A 25 -22.11 -23.81 27.18
C GLY A 25 -21.67 -25.16 27.75
N ILE A 26 -20.76 -25.17 28.75
CA ILE A 26 -20.23 -26.39 29.38
C ILE A 26 -20.45 -26.40 30.89
N LYS A 27 -20.32 -27.57 31.53
CA LYS A 27 -20.41 -27.69 32.99
C LYS A 27 -19.20 -27.03 33.66
N ARG A 28 -19.41 -26.35 34.80
CA ARG A 28 -18.33 -25.73 35.61
C ARG A 28 -17.17 -26.69 35.92
N SER A 29 -17.49 -27.96 36.22
CA SER A 29 -16.49 -28.98 36.53
C SER A 29 -15.52 -29.24 35.36
N LEU A 30 -15.95 -29.08 34.12
CA LEU A 30 -15.12 -29.24 32.93
C LEU A 30 -14.12 -28.10 32.78
N VAL A 31 -14.51 -26.85 33.06
CA VAL A 31 -13.58 -25.71 33.01
C VAL A 31 -12.43 -25.91 34.00
N GLY A 32 -12.73 -26.34 35.23
CA GLY A 32 -11.69 -26.67 36.21
C GLY A 32 -10.77 -27.79 35.74
N ALA A 33 -11.32 -28.87 35.19
CA ALA A 33 -10.53 -29.97 34.64
C ALA A 33 -9.63 -29.53 33.47
N TYR A 34 -10.09 -28.61 32.63
CA TYR A 34 -9.31 -28.05 31.52
C TYR A 34 -8.17 -27.14 31.99
N GLU A 35 -8.41 -26.26 32.97
CA GLU A 35 -7.36 -25.38 33.53
C GLU A 35 -6.26 -26.16 34.27
N GLU A 36 -6.64 -27.27 34.90
CA GLU A 36 -5.71 -28.16 35.64
C GLU A 36 -5.01 -29.18 34.73
N GLY A 37 -5.40 -29.28 33.46
CA GLY A 37 -4.84 -30.25 32.51
C GLY A 37 -5.28 -31.69 32.76
N ARG A 38 -6.34 -31.91 33.54
CA ARG A 38 -6.92 -33.25 33.78
C ARG A 38 -7.80 -33.74 32.64
N ALA A 39 -8.22 -32.84 31.76
CA ALA A 39 -8.98 -33.15 30.56
C ALA A 39 -8.60 -32.18 29.44
N GLU A 40 -8.78 -32.62 28.19
CA GLU A 40 -8.60 -31.77 27.02
C GLU A 40 -9.95 -31.32 26.45
N PRO A 41 -10.11 -30.03 26.10
CA PRO A 41 -11.33 -29.56 25.46
C PRO A 41 -11.48 -30.16 24.06
N LYS A 42 -12.70 -30.57 23.70
CA LYS A 42 -13.01 -31.01 22.34
C LYS A 42 -12.87 -29.86 21.36
N LEU A 43 -12.65 -30.16 20.08
CA LEU A 43 -12.53 -29.14 19.02
C LEU A 43 -13.68 -28.13 19.03
N ALA A 44 -14.93 -28.58 19.19
CA ALA A 44 -16.10 -27.70 19.30
C ALA A 44 -15.99 -26.71 20.48
N THR A 45 -15.47 -27.17 21.62
CA THR A 45 -15.24 -26.33 22.79
C THR A 45 -14.08 -25.35 22.55
N LEU A 46 -13.02 -25.78 21.87
CA LEU A 46 -11.89 -24.91 21.52
C LEU A 46 -12.31 -23.79 20.55
N VAL A 47 -13.19 -24.08 19.59
CA VAL A 47 -13.76 -23.06 18.70
C VAL A 47 -14.58 -22.05 19.48
N ASN A 48 -15.41 -22.50 20.42
CA ASN A 48 -16.19 -21.60 21.29
C ASN A 48 -15.29 -20.75 22.20
N MET A 49 -14.19 -21.33 22.70
CA MET A 49 -13.17 -20.61 23.47
C MET A 49 -12.48 -19.54 22.61
N ALA A 50 -12.04 -19.88 21.41
CA ALA A 50 -11.42 -18.95 20.47
C ALA A 50 -12.34 -17.75 20.16
N ARG A 51 -13.64 -18.01 19.92
CA ARG A 51 -14.66 -16.97 19.72
C ARG A 51 -14.86 -16.11 20.98
N LEU A 52 -14.95 -16.73 22.15
CA LEU A 52 -15.12 -16.01 23.41
C LEU A 52 -13.92 -15.10 23.72
N PHE A 53 -12.72 -15.53 23.37
CA PHE A 53 -11.48 -14.79 23.59
C PHE A 53 -11.12 -13.87 22.43
N GLY A 54 -11.89 -13.81 21.34
CA GLY A 54 -11.55 -12.97 20.18
C GLY A 54 -10.17 -13.27 19.56
N ILE A 55 -9.69 -14.51 19.65
CA ILE A 55 -8.43 -14.95 19.04
C ILE A 55 -8.67 -16.11 18.08
N THR A 56 -7.69 -16.41 17.23
CA THR A 56 -7.78 -17.58 16.34
C THR A 56 -7.56 -18.88 17.11
N LEU A 57 -8.15 -19.97 16.61
CA LEU A 57 -7.93 -21.31 17.16
C LEU A 57 -6.44 -21.70 17.12
N ASP A 58 -5.74 -21.33 16.05
CA ASP A 58 -4.30 -21.58 15.94
C ASP A 58 -3.55 -20.92 17.10
N SER A 59 -3.73 -19.62 17.31
CA SER A 59 -3.04 -18.91 18.39
C SER A 59 -3.38 -19.46 19.78
N LEU A 60 -4.62 -19.91 19.99
CA LEU A 60 -5.02 -20.56 21.25
C LEU A 60 -4.21 -21.84 21.54
N VAL A 61 -3.78 -22.55 20.51
CA VAL A 61 -3.09 -23.85 20.62
C VAL A 61 -1.57 -23.72 20.49
N THR A 62 -1.08 -22.81 19.63
CA THR A 62 0.34 -22.70 19.26
C THR A 62 1.13 -21.68 20.08
N THR A 63 0.45 -20.70 20.68
CA THR A 63 1.11 -19.58 21.38
C THR A 63 0.96 -19.72 22.89
N ASP A 64 2.04 -19.53 23.65
CA ASP A 64 1.97 -19.45 25.12
C ASP A 64 1.68 -18.01 25.57
N PHE A 65 0.44 -17.77 26.04
CA PHE A 65 -0.01 -16.46 26.50
C PHE A 65 0.35 -16.15 27.96
N SER A 66 0.99 -17.08 28.68
CA SER A 66 1.44 -16.81 30.06
C SER A 66 2.52 -15.71 30.13
N LYS A 67 3.22 -15.45 29.01
CA LYS A 67 4.28 -14.44 28.91
C LYS A 67 3.68 -13.09 28.49
N LYS A 68 3.79 -12.06 29.34
CA LYS A 68 3.23 -10.70 29.14
C LYS A 68 3.51 -10.03 27.78
N LYS A 69 4.56 -10.44 27.06
CA LYS A 69 4.87 -9.95 25.70
C LYS A 69 3.84 -10.43 24.65
N ASN A 70 3.30 -11.64 24.81
CA ASN A 70 2.36 -12.26 23.87
C ASN A 70 0.91 -11.82 24.12
N ALA A 71 0.60 -11.41 25.35
CA ALA A 71 -0.70 -10.88 25.74
C ALA A 71 -1.04 -9.55 25.03
N LYS A 72 -0.07 -8.63 24.94
CA LYS A 72 -0.26 -7.35 24.20
C LYS A 72 -0.51 -7.57 22.72
N ALA A 73 0.20 -8.51 22.09
CA ALA A 73 0.01 -8.85 20.67
C ALA A 73 -1.39 -9.43 20.39
N ALA A 74 -1.92 -10.26 21.30
CA ALA A 74 -3.26 -10.84 21.16
C ALA A 74 -4.39 -9.84 21.41
N LEU A 75 -4.22 -8.92 22.37
CA LEU A 75 -5.19 -7.85 22.62
C LEU A 75 -5.27 -6.87 21.43
N GLN A 76 -4.17 -6.68 20.72
CA GLN A 76 -4.11 -5.85 19.51
C GLN A 76 -4.83 -6.50 18.31
N LEU A 77 -4.88 -7.84 18.27
CA LEU A 77 -5.63 -8.63 17.29
C LEU A 77 -7.16 -8.64 17.56
N GLN A 78 -7.59 -8.52 18.82
CA GLN A 78 -9.01 -8.47 19.21
C GLN A 78 -9.72 -7.19 18.74
N ALA A 79 -9.00 -6.06 18.63
CA ALA A 79 -9.58 -4.80 18.18
C ALA A 79 -9.96 -4.80 16.68
N GLN A 80 -9.57 -5.83 15.92
CA GLN A 80 -9.75 -5.91 14.46
C GLN A 80 -10.77 -6.99 14.02
N THR A 81 -11.49 -7.66 14.92
CA THR A 81 -12.22 -8.91 14.59
C THR A 81 -13.75 -8.82 14.46
N VAL A 82 -14.35 -7.64 14.37
CA VAL A 82 -15.79 -7.51 14.04
C VAL A 82 -15.89 -6.71 12.75
N THR A 83 -15.76 -7.33 11.58
CA THR A 83 -16.91 -7.91 10.85
C THR A 83 -16.33 -8.63 9.64
N SER A 84 -16.70 -9.90 9.42
CA SER A 84 -16.93 -10.55 8.10
C SER A 84 -16.94 -12.06 8.27
N THR A 85 -18.12 -12.63 8.14
CA THR A 85 -18.42 -14.06 8.08
C THR A 85 -18.19 -14.54 6.64
N ASP A 86 -17.56 -15.72 6.49
CA ASP A 86 -17.45 -16.57 5.29
C ASP A 86 -16.69 -15.95 4.09
N VAL A 87 -15.60 -16.48 3.52
CA VAL A 87 -15.21 -17.85 3.13
C VAL A 87 -13.67 -17.95 3.09
N VAL A 88 -13.14 -19.17 3.24
CA VAL A 88 -11.71 -19.54 3.31
C VAL A 88 -10.92 -19.19 2.04
N THR A 89 -9.92 -18.32 2.16
CA THR A 89 -8.61 -18.40 1.48
C THR A 89 -7.57 -17.61 2.29
N THR A 90 -6.56 -18.32 2.80
CA THR A 90 -5.21 -17.84 3.20
C THR A 90 -5.08 -16.42 3.75
N ARG A 91 -4.94 -16.30 5.08
CA ARG A 91 -4.34 -15.11 5.71
C ARG A 91 -2.81 -15.29 5.83
N PRO A 92 -1.98 -14.43 5.24
CA PRO A 92 -0.86 -13.84 5.95
C PRO A 92 -1.37 -12.60 6.72
N GLY A 93 -0.69 -12.23 7.80
CA GLY A 93 -1.20 -11.34 8.84
C GLY A 93 -1.69 -9.96 8.39
N ASN A 94 -2.46 -9.30 9.27
CA ASN A 94 -2.87 -7.91 9.16
C ASN A 94 -1.69 -6.94 9.28
N ASN A 95 -0.78 -6.95 8.30
CA ASN A 95 -0.47 -5.71 7.61
C ASN A 95 -1.52 -5.60 6.52
N ASN A 96 -1.83 -4.40 6.02
CA ASN A 96 -2.39 -4.28 4.68
C ASN A 96 -1.36 -4.88 3.72
N LEU A 97 -1.36 -6.20 3.55
CA LEU A 97 -0.53 -6.90 2.60
C LEU A 97 -1.07 -6.51 1.25
N ARG A 98 -0.48 -5.43 0.71
CA ARG A 98 -0.65 -5.02 -0.67
C ARG A 98 0.06 -6.07 -1.50
N ILE A 99 -0.71 -7.02 -2.01
CA ILE A 99 -0.20 -8.07 -2.89
C ILE A 99 0.01 -7.40 -4.24
N LEU A 100 1.27 -7.27 -4.63
CA LEU A 100 1.65 -6.82 -5.96
C LEU A 100 1.86 -8.06 -6.84
N ALA A 101 1.00 -8.25 -7.84
CA ALA A 101 1.21 -9.26 -8.86
C ALA A 101 2.37 -8.83 -9.77
N LEU A 102 3.31 -9.74 -10.01
CA LEU A 102 4.48 -9.56 -10.86
C LEU A 102 4.48 -10.64 -11.94
N THR A 103 4.81 -10.26 -13.17
CA THR A 103 5.06 -11.25 -14.23
C THR A 103 6.55 -11.47 -14.40
N VAL A 104 6.97 -12.73 -14.48
CA VAL A 104 8.37 -13.13 -14.74
C VAL A 104 8.48 -13.85 -16.07
N ASP A 105 9.68 -13.93 -16.61
CA ASP A 105 9.97 -14.75 -17.78
C ASP A 105 10.52 -16.14 -17.45
N LYS A 106 10.92 -16.87 -18.49
CA LYS A 106 11.53 -18.20 -18.37
C LYS A 106 12.83 -18.20 -17.55
N GLU A 107 13.49 -17.07 -17.45
CA GLU A 107 14.77 -16.86 -16.75
C GLU A 107 14.55 -16.27 -15.34
N GLN A 108 13.29 -16.19 -14.87
CA GLN A 108 12.91 -15.61 -13.57
C GLN A 108 13.22 -14.11 -13.44
N ASN A 109 13.32 -13.39 -14.56
CA ASN A 109 13.47 -11.94 -14.57
C ASN A 109 12.10 -11.26 -14.54
N GLU A 110 11.92 -10.27 -13.66
CA GLU A 110 10.72 -9.43 -13.61
C GLU A 110 10.53 -8.66 -14.92
N ASN A 111 9.31 -8.65 -15.44
CA ASN A 111 8.93 -7.82 -16.58
C ASN A 111 8.40 -6.45 -16.11
N ILE A 112 8.48 -5.46 -17.00
CA ILE A 112 7.80 -4.18 -16.81
C ILE A 112 6.47 -4.27 -17.56
N GLU A 113 5.36 -4.34 -16.83
CA GLU A 113 4.03 -4.24 -17.44
C GLU A 113 3.73 -2.80 -17.85
N LEU A 114 3.27 -2.61 -19.09
CA LEU A 114 2.74 -1.34 -19.56
C LEU A 114 1.24 -1.31 -19.29
N VAL A 115 0.78 -0.27 -18.60
CA VAL A 115 -0.64 0.05 -18.41
C VAL A 115 -1.00 1.17 -19.38
N PRO A 116 -1.64 0.87 -20.52
CA PRO A 116 -2.11 1.88 -21.46
C PRO A 116 -3.20 2.75 -20.84
N GLN A 117 -3.35 3.98 -21.33
CA GLN A 117 -4.37 4.92 -20.85
C GLN A 117 -5.78 4.30 -20.92
N LYS A 118 -6.08 3.60 -22.02
CA LYS A 118 -7.39 2.95 -22.26
C LYS A 118 -7.69 1.83 -21.25
N ALA A 119 -6.65 1.24 -20.68
CA ALA A 119 -6.74 0.12 -19.76
C ALA A 119 -6.66 0.56 -18.28
N ALA A 120 -6.51 1.86 -18.00
CA ALA A 120 -6.38 2.39 -16.63
C ALA A 120 -7.60 2.05 -15.75
N ALA A 121 -8.81 2.12 -16.31
CA ALA A 121 -10.03 1.77 -15.58
C ALA A 121 -10.13 0.26 -15.28
N GLY A 122 -9.67 -0.60 -16.21
CA GLY A 122 -9.58 -2.04 -15.97
C GLY A 122 -8.54 -2.38 -14.90
N TYR A 123 -7.39 -1.71 -14.98
CA TYR A 123 -6.31 -1.85 -14.01
C TYR A 123 -6.75 -1.46 -12.59
N LEU A 124 -7.52 -0.40 -12.40
CA LEU A 124 -8.03 -0.03 -11.07
C LEU A 124 -9.00 -1.06 -10.47
N ASN A 125 -9.75 -1.78 -11.32
CA ASN A 125 -10.68 -2.83 -10.87
C ASN A 125 -10.02 -4.21 -10.72
N GLY A 126 -8.90 -4.44 -11.42
CA GLY A 126 -8.17 -5.71 -11.48
C GLY A 126 -6.69 -5.61 -11.09
N TYR A 127 -6.29 -4.63 -10.29
CA TYR A 127 -4.88 -4.34 -9.97
C TYR A 127 -4.14 -5.51 -9.32
N ALA A 128 -4.88 -6.42 -8.69
CA ALA A 128 -4.37 -7.62 -8.04
C ALA A 128 -4.66 -8.91 -8.82
N ASP A 129 -5.27 -8.83 -10.01
CA ASP A 129 -5.63 -9.99 -10.83
C ASP A 129 -4.46 -10.40 -11.74
N PRO A 130 -3.77 -11.52 -11.46
CA PRO A 130 -2.64 -11.96 -12.25
C PRO A 130 -2.98 -12.23 -13.72
N GLU A 131 -4.22 -12.67 -14.01
CA GLU A 131 -4.66 -13.01 -15.36
C GLU A 131 -4.76 -11.73 -16.22
N TYR A 132 -5.30 -10.65 -15.65
CA TYR A 132 -5.34 -9.34 -16.31
C TYR A 132 -3.93 -8.75 -16.53
N LEU A 133 -3.05 -8.84 -15.52
CA LEU A 133 -1.66 -8.37 -15.68
C LEU A 133 -0.90 -9.18 -16.73
N GLU A 134 -1.25 -10.44 -16.94
CA GLU A 134 -0.61 -11.27 -17.95
C GLU A 134 -0.90 -10.81 -19.38
N GLU A 135 -2.07 -10.23 -19.64
CA GLU A 135 -2.47 -9.72 -20.95
C GLU A 135 -1.83 -8.36 -21.30
N LEU A 136 -1.34 -7.64 -20.29
CA LEU A 136 -0.71 -6.33 -20.51
C LEU A 136 0.56 -6.46 -21.36
N PRO A 137 0.86 -5.46 -22.23
CA PRO A 137 2.12 -5.43 -22.95
C PRO A 137 3.29 -5.39 -21.98
N LYS A 138 4.27 -6.27 -22.19
CA LYS A 138 5.46 -6.41 -21.33
C LYS A 138 6.71 -6.02 -22.08
N PHE A 139 7.60 -5.30 -21.42
CA PHE A 139 8.92 -4.99 -21.96
C PHE A 139 9.96 -4.98 -20.83
N ARG A 140 11.23 -4.80 -21.20
CA ARG A 140 12.33 -4.61 -20.24
C ARG A 140 13.24 -3.50 -20.68
N LEU A 141 13.85 -2.85 -19.70
CA LEU A 141 14.86 -1.82 -19.91
C LEU A 141 16.16 -2.28 -19.26
N PRO A 142 17.18 -2.67 -20.06
CA PRO A 142 18.45 -3.17 -19.53
C PRO A 142 19.20 -2.20 -18.59
N MET A 143 18.87 -0.90 -18.65
CA MET A 143 19.49 0.16 -17.84
C MET A 143 18.92 0.26 -16.42
N LEU A 144 17.78 -0.38 -16.13
CA LEU A 144 17.17 -0.37 -14.81
C LEU A 144 17.75 -1.49 -13.94
N SER A 145 17.99 -1.21 -12.65
CA SER A 145 18.54 -2.21 -11.74
C SER A 145 17.57 -3.38 -11.58
N THR A 146 18.08 -4.60 -11.55
CA THR A 146 17.30 -5.80 -11.20
C THR A 146 16.77 -5.79 -9.77
N THR A 147 17.28 -4.89 -8.93
CA THR A 147 16.82 -4.66 -7.56
C THR A 147 15.66 -3.66 -7.52
N GLY A 148 14.46 -4.15 -7.79
CA GLY A 148 13.19 -3.44 -7.61
C GLY A 148 12.16 -3.82 -8.66
N THR A 149 10.89 -3.76 -8.29
CA THR A 149 9.78 -3.95 -9.22
C THR A 149 9.47 -2.66 -9.96
N TYR A 150 9.24 -2.77 -11.27
CA TYR A 150 8.91 -1.65 -12.13
C TYR A 150 7.61 -1.88 -12.88
N ARG A 151 6.86 -0.81 -13.09
CA ARG A 151 5.66 -0.78 -13.94
C ARG A 151 5.64 0.50 -14.74
N ALA A 152 5.11 0.43 -15.95
CA ALA A 152 5.03 1.55 -16.85
C ALA A 152 3.58 1.99 -17.03
N PHE A 153 3.33 3.28 -17.01
CA PHE A 153 1.99 3.84 -17.13
C PHE A 153 1.97 4.92 -18.21
N GLU A 154 1.04 4.80 -19.14
CA GLU A 154 0.79 5.85 -20.12
C GLU A 154 -0.06 6.95 -19.47
N ILE A 155 0.51 8.15 -19.34
CA ILE A 155 -0.16 9.25 -18.66
C ILE A 155 -1.02 10.07 -19.62
N ALA A 156 -2.17 10.51 -19.11
CA ALA A 156 -3.13 11.33 -19.82
C ALA A 156 -3.08 12.79 -19.34
N GLY A 157 -3.20 13.72 -20.29
CA GLY A 157 -3.36 15.14 -20.01
C GLY A 157 -2.06 15.95 -20.00
N ASP A 158 -2.19 17.20 -19.61
CA ASP A 158 -1.20 18.29 -19.68
C ASP A 158 -0.81 18.80 -18.28
N SER A 159 -1.14 18.02 -17.25
CA SER A 159 -0.90 18.33 -15.84
C SER A 159 0.59 18.44 -15.45
N MET A 160 1.51 17.87 -16.23
CA MET A 160 2.94 17.79 -15.88
C MET A 160 3.84 18.25 -17.03
N LEU A 161 3.61 19.47 -17.57
CA LEU A 161 4.49 20.05 -18.59
C LEU A 161 5.96 20.11 -18.10
N PRO A 162 6.96 19.78 -18.94
CA PRO A 162 6.89 19.57 -20.40
C PRO A 162 6.53 18.14 -20.84
N ILE A 163 6.11 17.26 -19.93
CA ILE A 163 5.72 15.89 -20.30
C ILE A 163 4.37 15.92 -21.01
N ALA A 164 4.36 15.53 -22.27
CA ALA A 164 3.17 15.50 -23.10
C ALA A 164 2.28 14.29 -22.78
N SER A 165 0.98 14.43 -23.01
CA SER A 165 0.02 13.33 -22.97
C SER A 165 0.46 12.19 -23.90
N GLY A 166 0.28 10.95 -23.45
CA GLY A 166 0.75 9.74 -24.17
C GLY A 166 2.22 9.40 -23.91
N THR A 167 2.92 10.16 -23.06
CA THR A 167 4.23 9.74 -22.54
C THR A 167 4.03 8.54 -21.60
N VAL A 168 4.92 7.56 -21.69
CA VAL A 168 4.95 6.42 -20.79
C VAL A 168 5.93 6.71 -19.67
N ILE A 169 5.48 6.68 -18.41
CA ILE A 169 6.32 6.85 -17.23
C ILE A 169 6.62 5.48 -16.63
N VAL A 170 7.90 5.16 -16.45
CA VAL A 170 8.35 3.95 -15.78
C VAL A 170 8.60 4.27 -14.31
N GLY A 171 7.77 3.69 -13.44
CA GLY A 171 7.83 3.84 -12.00
C GLY A 171 8.40 2.61 -11.31
N ARG A 172 9.13 2.81 -10.21
CA ARG A 172 9.56 1.76 -9.28
C ARG A 172 8.55 1.66 -8.13
N TYR A 173 8.13 0.45 -7.77
CA TYR A 173 7.20 0.24 -6.66
C TYR A 173 7.78 0.74 -5.34
N ILE A 174 6.96 1.46 -4.56
CA ILE A 174 7.29 1.92 -3.21
C ILE A 174 6.46 1.12 -2.20
N ASP A 175 7.15 0.33 -1.38
CA ASP A 175 6.58 -0.44 -0.28
C ASP A 175 6.41 0.42 0.98
N ASP A 176 7.45 1.16 1.37
CA ASP A 176 7.42 2.08 2.50
C ASP A 176 7.10 3.51 2.05
N TRP A 177 5.82 3.88 2.13
CA TRP A 177 5.35 5.23 1.78
C TRP A 177 5.86 6.32 2.72
N MET A 178 6.33 5.97 3.92
CA MET A 178 6.93 6.93 4.86
C MET A 178 8.31 7.40 4.41
N SER A 179 8.97 6.63 3.55
CA SER A 179 10.30 6.95 3.00
C SER A 179 10.26 7.95 1.84
N ILE A 180 9.07 8.24 1.30
CA ILE A 180 8.91 9.15 0.17
C ILE A 180 9.30 10.57 0.59
N LYS A 181 10.26 11.14 -0.14
CA LYS A 181 10.69 12.53 0.04
C LYS A 181 9.70 13.48 -0.62
N ASP A 182 9.48 14.62 0.00
CA ASP A 182 8.61 15.66 -0.54
C ASP A 182 9.07 16.15 -1.91
N GLY A 183 8.10 16.33 -2.81
CA GLY A 183 8.34 16.78 -4.18
C GLY A 183 8.80 15.68 -5.14
N THR A 184 8.86 14.42 -4.69
CA THR A 184 9.24 13.27 -5.53
C THR A 184 8.14 13.03 -6.58
N PRO A 185 8.49 12.93 -7.88
CA PRO A 185 7.53 12.62 -8.92
C PRO A 185 7.11 11.15 -8.81
N CYS A 186 5.84 10.91 -8.56
CA CYS A 186 5.29 9.59 -8.40
C CYS A 186 4.01 9.41 -9.22
N ILE A 187 3.77 8.16 -9.61
CA ILE A 187 2.48 7.71 -10.11
C ILE A 187 1.72 7.19 -8.92
N VAL A 188 0.54 7.76 -8.68
CA VAL A 188 -0.34 7.39 -7.58
C VAL A 188 -1.56 6.71 -8.20
N VAL A 189 -1.79 5.47 -7.78
CA VAL A 189 -2.97 4.69 -8.16
C VAL A 189 -3.93 4.75 -6.99
N SER A 190 -5.11 5.33 -7.21
CA SER A 190 -6.13 5.50 -6.17
C SER A 190 -7.50 5.08 -6.66
N SER A 191 -8.35 4.62 -5.74
CA SER A 191 -9.71 4.17 -6.05
C SER A 191 -10.63 5.31 -6.49
N LYS A 192 -10.35 6.55 -6.07
CA LYS A 192 -11.18 7.73 -6.35
C LYS A 192 -10.69 8.53 -7.56
N GLU A 193 -9.40 8.84 -7.62
CA GLU A 193 -8.81 9.69 -8.67
C GLU A 193 -8.25 8.88 -9.85
N GLY A 194 -8.16 7.56 -9.70
CA GLY A 194 -7.55 6.67 -10.67
C GLY A 194 -6.02 6.77 -10.68
N ILE A 195 -5.42 6.67 -11.86
CA ILE A 195 -3.97 6.69 -12.06
C ILE A 195 -3.54 8.11 -12.42
N VAL A 196 -2.80 8.76 -11.53
CA VAL A 196 -2.33 10.13 -11.71
C VAL A 196 -0.82 10.23 -11.55
N PHE A 197 -0.18 11.10 -12.33
CA PHE A 197 1.24 11.40 -12.20
C PHE A 197 1.43 12.82 -11.65
N LYS A 198 1.99 12.93 -10.45
CA LYS A 198 2.10 14.18 -9.67
C LYS A 198 3.35 14.15 -8.79
N ARG A 199 3.74 15.31 -8.26
CA ARG A 199 4.70 15.38 -7.14
C ARG A 199 4.00 15.08 -5.83
N VAL A 200 4.52 14.11 -5.09
CA VAL A 200 3.97 13.70 -3.79
C VAL A 200 4.67 14.45 -2.67
N PHE A 201 3.88 15.00 -1.76
CA PHE A 201 4.31 15.57 -0.49
C PHE A 201 3.71 14.74 0.65
N ASN A 202 4.58 14.23 1.51
CA ASN A 202 4.25 13.21 2.48
C ASN A 202 3.75 13.86 3.78
N ARG A 203 2.43 13.78 4.02
CA ARG A 203 1.78 14.24 5.26
C ARG A 203 1.22 13.09 6.08
N LEU A 204 1.75 11.88 5.90
CA LEU A 204 1.24 10.66 6.53
C LEU A 204 1.39 10.68 8.07
N LYS A 205 2.45 11.31 8.60
CA LYS A 205 2.70 11.39 10.04
C LYS A 205 1.71 12.29 10.77
N ASP A 206 1.25 13.35 10.11
CA ASP A 206 0.51 14.43 10.75
C ASP A 206 -1.00 14.32 10.50
N ALA A 207 -1.39 13.90 9.30
CA ALA A 207 -2.78 13.91 8.86
C ALA A 207 -3.24 12.62 8.17
N ALA A 208 -2.37 11.61 8.03
CA ALA A 208 -2.63 10.41 7.21
C ALA A 208 -2.99 10.74 5.74
N MET A 209 -2.53 11.89 5.25
CA MET A 209 -2.82 12.38 3.89
C MET A 209 -1.56 12.41 3.02
N LEU A 210 -1.75 12.37 1.70
CA LEU A 210 -0.75 12.71 0.71
C LEU A 210 -1.20 13.96 -0.06
N ALA A 211 -0.33 14.96 -0.14
CA ALA A 211 -0.57 16.15 -0.94
C ALA A 211 0.04 15.95 -2.34
N LEU A 212 -0.78 16.11 -3.38
CA LEU A 212 -0.41 15.93 -4.78
C LEU A 212 -0.30 17.28 -5.47
N HIS A 213 0.88 17.57 -6.00
CA HIS A 213 1.20 18.82 -6.68
C HIS A 213 1.48 18.55 -8.17
N SER A 214 0.93 19.41 -9.03
CA SER A 214 1.16 19.36 -10.47
C SER A 214 2.33 20.28 -10.85
N ASP A 215 3.14 19.89 -11.84
CA ASP A 215 4.19 20.76 -12.39
C ASP A 215 3.60 21.86 -13.28
N ASN A 216 2.37 21.67 -13.77
CA ASN A 216 1.61 22.72 -14.43
C ASN A 216 0.88 23.61 -13.41
N PRO A 217 1.22 24.92 -13.30
CA PRO A 217 0.62 25.86 -12.34
C PRO A 217 -0.89 26.07 -12.48
N VAL A 218 -1.48 25.71 -13.62
CA VAL A 218 -2.94 25.79 -13.84
C VAL A 218 -3.69 24.82 -12.92
N TYR A 219 -3.06 23.73 -12.52
CA TYR A 219 -3.67 22.71 -11.66
C TYR A 219 -3.33 22.98 -10.21
N SER A 220 -4.36 23.27 -9.41
CA SER A 220 -4.19 23.48 -7.97
C SER A 220 -3.81 22.17 -7.27
N PRO A 221 -2.91 22.20 -6.27
CA PRO A 221 -2.64 21.06 -5.43
C PRO A 221 -3.90 20.58 -4.70
N TYR A 222 -3.99 19.27 -4.47
CA TYR A 222 -5.08 18.66 -3.70
C TYR A 222 -4.54 17.54 -2.82
N GLU A 223 -5.31 17.14 -1.82
CA GLU A 223 -4.94 16.10 -0.86
C GLU A 223 -5.80 14.86 -1.05
N ILE A 224 -5.20 13.70 -0.84
CA ILE A 224 -5.83 12.38 -0.92
C ILE A 224 -5.53 11.61 0.37
N ASP A 225 -6.55 10.91 0.87
CA ASP A 225 -6.44 10.00 2.01
C ASP A 225 -5.61 8.78 1.65
N VAL A 226 -4.70 8.38 2.54
CA VAL A 226 -3.88 7.18 2.38
C VAL A 226 -4.72 5.91 2.23
N GLU A 227 -5.94 5.89 2.76
CA GLU A 227 -6.90 4.77 2.60
C GLU A 227 -7.40 4.63 1.15
N ASP A 228 -7.47 5.73 0.40
CA ASP A 228 -7.91 5.72 -1.00
C ASP A 228 -6.78 5.32 -1.96
N VAL A 229 -5.53 5.32 -1.50
CA VAL A 229 -4.36 4.97 -2.31
C VAL A 229 -4.16 3.46 -2.31
N VAL A 230 -4.04 2.91 -3.51
CA VAL A 230 -3.77 1.48 -3.74
C VAL A 230 -2.27 1.26 -3.90
N GLU A 231 -1.63 2.03 -4.79
CA GLU A 231 -0.21 1.87 -5.13
C GLU A 231 0.48 3.22 -5.33
N ILE A 232 1.78 3.26 -5.03
CA ILE A 232 2.64 4.41 -5.35
C ILE A 232 3.89 3.91 -6.05
N TRP A 233 4.22 4.56 -7.17
CA TRP A 233 5.38 4.23 -7.99
C TRP A 233 6.26 5.46 -8.17
N GLU A 234 7.53 5.39 -7.74
CA GLU A 234 8.52 6.45 -7.91
C GLU A 234 8.97 6.51 -9.38
N ALA A 235 8.80 7.64 -10.05
CA ALA A 235 9.22 7.76 -11.44
C ALA A 235 10.75 7.69 -11.59
N LYS A 236 11.24 6.74 -12.39
CA LYS A 236 12.67 6.55 -12.68
C LYS A 236 13.05 6.88 -14.12
N ALA A 237 12.12 6.69 -15.05
CA ALA A 237 12.32 7.03 -16.45
C ALA A 237 11.00 7.43 -17.10
N TYR A 238 11.08 8.11 -18.23
CA TYR A 238 9.94 8.37 -19.11
C TYR A 238 10.32 8.08 -20.56
N ILE A 239 9.36 7.63 -21.35
CA ILE A 239 9.49 7.31 -22.76
C ILE A 239 8.46 8.14 -23.50
N SER A 240 8.92 9.12 -24.26
CA SER A 240 8.05 9.95 -25.09
C SER A 240 8.17 9.54 -26.55
N SER A 241 7.03 9.36 -27.22
CA SER A 241 6.97 9.25 -28.69
C SER A 241 6.88 10.62 -29.38
N THR A 242 6.70 11.69 -28.61
CA THR A 242 6.76 13.06 -29.12
C THR A 242 8.18 13.58 -28.97
N PHE A 243 8.77 13.98 -30.11
CA PHE A 243 10.10 14.56 -30.13
C PHE A 243 10.01 16.06 -29.81
N PRO A 244 10.86 16.58 -28.90
CA PRO A 244 10.88 18.00 -28.61
C PRO A 244 11.26 18.75 -29.88
N ILE A 245 10.40 19.65 -30.32
CA ILE A 245 10.75 20.63 -31.35
C ILE A 245 11.62 21.65 -30.64
N ALA A 246 12.92 21.70 -30.97
CA ALA A 246 13.84 22.66 -30.37
C ALA A 246 13.36 24.07 -30.71
N ASP A 247 12.72 24.74 -29.75
CA ASP A 247 12.25 26.10 -29.96
C ASP A 247 13.43 27.07 -29.80
N LEU A 248 14.02 27.49 -30.93
CA LEU A 248 15.08 28.51 -30.96
C LEU A 248 14.63 29.86 -30.36
N SER A 249 13.33 30.04 -30.08
CA SER A 249 12.74 31.26 -29.55
C SER A 249 13.23 31.60 -28.13
N LEU A 250 13.42 30.62 -27.24
CA LEU A 250 13.84 30.86 -25.85
C LEU A 250 15.27 31.41 -25.76
N ASN A 251 16.18 30.87 -26.57
CA ASN A 251 17.55 31.40 -26.66
C ASN A 251 17.57 32.80 -27.27
N ARG A 252 16.71 33.07 -28.27
CA ARG A 252 16.55 34.43 -28.82
C ARG A 252 15.98 35.40 -27.79
N LEU A 253 14.96 35.02 -27.04
CA LEU A 253 14.37 35.84 -25.98
C LEU A 253 15.38 36.14 -24.86
N ALA A 254 16.15 35.14 -24.42
CA ALA A 254 17.21 35.34 -23.43
C ALA A 254 18.27 36.34 -23.94
N SER A 255 18.67 36.23 -25.22
CA SER A 255 19.62 37.17 -25.81
C SER A 255 19.08 38.60 -25.94
N ILE A 256 17.79 38.76 -26.27
CA ILE A 256 17.13 40.07 -26.33
C ILE A 256 17.05 40.71 -24.93
N VAL A 257 16.72 39.92 -23.89
CA VAL A 257 16.65 40.42 -22.52
C VAL A 257 18.04 40.82 -22.00
N LEU A 258 19.07 40.04 -22.29
CA LEU A 258 20.46 40.36 -21.96
C LEU A 258 20.93 41.65 -22.66
N ASP A 259 20.60 41.81 -23.94
CA ASP A 259 20.94 43.02 -24.70
C ASP A 259 20.23 44.26 -24.12
N LEU A 260 18.93 44.14 -23.78
CA LEU A 260 18.20 45.20 -23.09
C LEU A 260 18.79 45.55 -21.73
N GLN A 261 19.20 44.57 -20.92
CA GLN A 261 19.89 44.84 -19.65
C GLN A 261 21.20 45.60 -19.85
N GLN A 262 21.97 45.23 -20.88
CA GLN A 262 23.22 45.90 -21.21
C GLN A 262 22.99 47.35 -21.64
N GLN A 263 21.96 47.61 -22.47
CA GLN A 263 21.55 48.95 -22.87
C GLN A 263 21.07 49.82 -21.68
N VAL A 264 20.27 49.24 -20.77
CA VAL A 264 19.81 49.97 -19.57
C VAL A 264 20.97 50.28 -18.62
N SER A 265 21.93 49.36 -18.47
CA SER A 265 23.11 49.57 -17.62
C SER A 265 24.07 50.64 -18.16
N THR A 266 24.14 50.78 -19.48
CA THR A 266 24.94 51.83 -20.14
C THR A 266 24.25 53.20 -20.05
N MET A 267 22.91 53.25 -20.10
CA MET A 267 22.16 54.49 -19.88
C MET A 267 22.21 55.01 -18.43
N LYS A 268 22.34 54.13 -17.42
CA LYS A 268 22.47 54.56 -16.01
C LYS A 268 23.85 55.11 -15.63
N LYS A 269 24.85 55.03 -16.53
CA LYS A 269 26.22 55.52 -16.30
C LYS A 269 26.48 56.91 -16.91
N VAL A 270 25.45 57.54 -17.48
CA VAL A 270 25.44 58.93 -17.98
C VAL A 270 24.59 59.77 -17.04
#